data_AF-A0A4U3LCG6-F1
#
_entry.id   AF-A0A4U3LCG6-F1
#
_cell.length_a   1.000
_cell.length_b   1.000
_cell.length_c   1.000
_cell.angle_alpha   90.00
_cell.angle_beta   90.00
_cell.angle_gamma   90.00
#
_symmetry.space_group_name_H-M   'P 1'
#
loop_
_entity.id
_entity.type
_entity.pdbx_description
1 polymer ?
#
loop_
_entity_poly.entity_id
_entity_poly.type
_entity_poly.pdbx_seq_one_letter_code
_entity_poly.pdbx_strand_id
1 'polypeptide(L)'
;MRSTAQIKSHPIHPILVAFPIAFFTGTLLFDVLAMLSDKPNFRDGFSVTAYYMSIAGMIGAVLAAIAGFIDYLYTVPPESSAKTRATKHGLLNTTTLILFFIAWLLKRGEHNSYYLITGLELVGFVIMLFAGWLGGTLVYRNQIGVDPRYANAGKWKEERIHTSDKEIEVANTDELKLNQMKLLHINGKRIVLAKTENNYVAFDDRCTHRGGSLAGGAMICGTVQCPWHGSHFDVTTGAVKAGPAKENIATYPVNERGGKVYIVL
;
A
#
# COMPACT_ATOMS: atom_id res chain seq x y z
N MET A 1 3.55 -3.87 1.11
CA MET A 1 2.50 -4.49 1.94
C MET A 1 1.28 -4.65 1.07
N ARG A 2 0.82 -5.89 0.92
CA ARG A 2 -0.28 -6.21 0.01
C ARG A 2 -1.60 -5.65 0.56
N SER A 3 -2.38 -5.01 -0.31
CA SER A 3 -3.75 -4.56 0.01
C SER A 3 -4.62 -5.74 0.42
N THR A 4 -5.47 -5.57 1.42
CA THR A 4 -6.48 -6.55 1.82
C THR A 4 -7.67 -6.48 0.87
N ALA A 5 -8.06 -5.27 0.45
CA ALA A 5 -9.11 -5.03 -0.54
C ALA A 5 -8.59 -5.20 -1.98
N GLN A 6 -8.55 -6.44 -2.47
CA GLN A 6 -7.97 -6.77 -3.78
C GLN A 6 -8.71 -7.88 -4.52
N ILE A 7 -8.58 -7.92 -5.84
CA ILE A 7 -9.06 -9.01 -6.71
C ILE A 7 -7.87 -9.56 -7.48
N LYS A 8 -7.60 -10.87 -7.38
CA LYS A 8 -6.46 -11.52 -8.07
C LYS A 8 -5.12 -10.78 -7.88
N SER A 9 -4.86 -10.27 -6.68
CA SER A 9 -3.67 -9.45 -6.34
C SER A 9 -3.63 -8.03 -6.91
N HIS A 10 -4.70 -7.57 -7.56
CA HIS A 10 -4.86 -6.17 -7.94
C HIS A 10 -5.59 -5.39 -6.84
N PRO A 11 -4.96 -4.35 -6.25
CA PRO A 11 -5.59 -3.55 -5.21
C PRO A 11 -6.77 -2.76 -5.78
N ILE A 12 -7.91 -2.77 -5.09
CA ILE A 12 -9.15 -2.14 -5.56
C ILE A 12 -9.09 -0.62 -5.40
N HIS A 13 -8.55 -0.13 -4.28
CA HIS A 13 -8.55 1.30 -3.97
C HIS A 13 -7.87 2.16 -5.07
N PRO A 14 -6.65 1.83 -5.57
CA PRO A 14 -6.01 2.57 -6.67
C PRO A 14 -6.79 2.57 -7.99
N ILE A 15 -7.64 1.56 -8.24
CA ILE A 15 -8.50 1.52 -9.42
C ILE A 15 -9.66 2.52 -9.25
N LEU A 16 -10.25 2.56 -8.04
CA LEU A 16 -11.43 3.36 -7.77
C LEU A 16 -11.14 4.85 -7.59
N VAL A 17 -9.95 5.25 -7.10
CA VAL A 17 -9.63 6.67 -6.85
C VAL A 17 -9.59 7.52 -8.13
N ALA A 18 -9.41 6.92 -9.31
CA ALA A 18 -9.42 7.65 -10.57
C ALA A 18 -10.77 8.34 -10.85
N PHE A 19 -11.88 7.70 -10.46
CA PHE A 19 -13.24 8.24 -10.67
C PHE A 19 -13.52 9.53 -9.90
N PRO A 20 -13.41 9.58 -8.56
CA PRO A 20 -13.66 10.82 -7.82
C PRO A 20 -12.69 11.93 -8.22
N ILE A 21 -11.41 11.62 -8.48
CA ILE A 21 -10.42 12.62 -8.92
C ILE A 21 -10.86 13.25 -10.24
N ALA A 22 -11.19 12.43 -11.25
CA ALA A 22 -11.61 12.93 -12.55
C ALA A 22 -12.93 13.70 -12.48
N PHE A 23 -13.94 13.15 -11.78
CA PHE A 23 -15.26 13.75 -11.74
C PHE A 23 -15.35 15.01 -10.88
N PHE A 24 -14.65 15.10 -9.74
CA PHE A 24 -14.60 16.34 -8.96
C PHE A 24 -13.82 17.44 -9.68
N THR A 25 -12.71 17.09 -10.35
CA THR A 25 -11.98 18.04 -11.21
C THR A 25 -12.85 18.53 -12.36
N GLY A 26 -13.57 17.61 -13.02
CA GLY A 26 -14.49 17.94 -14.10
C GLY A 26 -15.66 18.79 -13.63
N THR A 27 -16.21 18.52 -12.45
CA THR A 27 -17.26 19.33 -11.82
C THR A 27 -16.82 20.79 -11.72
N LEU A 28 -15.69 21.04 -11.05
CA LEU A 28 -15.13 22.39 -10.90
C LEU A 28 -14.87 23.06 -12.26
N LEU A 29 -14.29 22.32 -13.22
CA LEU A 29 -14.01 22.83 -14.56
C LEU A 29 -15.30 23.28 -15.26
N PHE A 30 -16.33 22.45 -15.26
CA PHE A 30 -17.58 22.75 -15.96
C PHE A 30 -18.38 23.87 -15.28
N ASP A 31 -18.34 23.99 -13.94
CA ASP A 31 -18.95 25.15 -13.29
C ASP A 31 -18.21 26.46 -13.61
N VAL A 32 -16.87 26.44 -13.66
CA VAL A 32 -16.09 27.60 -14.14
C VAL A 32 -16.43 27.93 -15.59
N LEU A 33 -16.54 26.93 -16.47
CA LEU A 33 -16.94 27.16 -17.86
C LEU A 33 -18.37 27.72 -17.96
N ALA A 34 -19.30 27.26 -17.12
CA ALA A 34 -20.65 27.81 -17.06
C ALA A 34 -20.64 29.28 -16.62
N MET A 35 -19.80 29.64 -15.63
CA MET A 35 -19.63 31.03 -15.18
C MET A 35 -19.06 31.96 -16.26
N LEU A 36 -18.14 31.44 -17.09
CA LEU A 36 -17.48 32.22 -18.15
C LEU A 36 -18.28 32.25 -19.47
N SER A 37 -19.38 31.50 -19.57
CA SER A 37 -20.15 31.38 -20.81
C SER A 37 -21.23 32.45 -20.93
N ASP A 38 -21.09 33.33 -21.92
CA ASP A 38 -22.11 34.33 -22.26
C ASP A 38 -23.32 33.74 -23.01
N LYS A 39 -23.16 32.56 -23.60
CA LYS A 39 -24.21 31.89 -24.39
C LYS A 39 -25.08 31.00 -23.49
N PRO A 40 -26.39 31.25 -23.36
CA PRO A 40 -27.27 30.50 -22.45
C PRO A 40 -27.22 28.99 -22.64
N ASN A 41 -27.31 28.51 -23.88
CA ASN A 41 -27.28 27.07 -24.18
C ASN A 41 -25.99 26.37 -23.73
N PHE A 42 -24.84 27.05 -23.83
CA PHE A 42 -23.56 26.49 -23.37
C PHE A 42 -23.47 26.51 -21.86
N ARG A 43 -23.87 27.61 -21.23
CA ARG A 43 -23.92 27.73 -19.77
C ARG A 43 -24.77 26.62 -19.15
N ASP A 44 -25.98 26.40 -19.67
CA ASP A 44 -26.89 25.35 -19.17
C ASP A 44 -26.29 23.95 -19.37
N GLY A 45 -25.72 23.69 -20.56
CA GLY A 45 -25.05 22.42 -20.85
C GLY A 45 -23.89 22.12 -19.88
N PHE A 46 -23.06 23.11 -19.60
CA PHE A 46 -21.96 22.98 -18.64
C PHE A 46 -22.46 22.79 -17.20
N SER A 47 -23.46 23.54 -16.75
CA SER A 47 -24.04 23.38 -15.41
C SER A 47 -24.67 21.99 -15.23
N VAL A 48 -25.40 21.48 -16.23
CA VAL A 48 -25.96 20.12 -16.19
C VAL A 48 -24.85 19.07 -16.14
N THR A 49 -23.79 19.24 -16.93
CA THR A 49 -22.64 18.32 -16.93
C THR A 49 -21.95 18.30 -15.56
N ALA A 50 -21.68 19.47 -14.98
CA ALA A 50 -21.06 19.59 -13.67
C ALA A 50 -21.94 18.94 -12.57
N TYR A 51 -23.26 19.11 -12.66
CA TYR A 51 -24.21 18.50 -11.74
C TYR A 51 -24.10 16.98 -11.73
N TYR A 52 -24.15 16.32 -12.88
CA TYR A 52 -24.03 14.85 -12.94
C TYR A 52 -22.63 14.33 -12.64
N MET A 53 -21.58 15.08 -12.99
CA MET A 53 -20.22 14.75 -12.58
C MET A 53 -20.06 14.78 -11.06
N SER A 54 -20.67 15.73 -10.36
CA SER A 54 -20.59 15.76 -8.89
C SER A 54 -21.20 14.51 -8.27
N ILE A 55 -22.33 14.02 -8.81
CA ILE A 55 -22.98 12.78 -8.37
C ILE A 55 -22.07 11.58 -8.62
N ALA A 56 -21.55 11.44 -9.85
CA ALA A 56 -20.64 10.36 -10.20
C ALA A 56 -19.37 10.36 -9.34
N GLY A 57 -18.83 11.55 -9.06
CA GLY A 57 -17.68 11.76 -8.17
C GLY A 57 -17.96 11.32 -6.74
N MET A 58 -19.12 11.67 -6.19
CA MET A 58 -19.52 11.24 -4.84
C MET A 58 -19.68 9.72 -4.74
N ILE A 59 -20.31 9.07 -5.74
CA ILE A 59 -20.43 7.61 -5.79
C ILE A 59 -19.04 6.97 -5.84
N GLY A 60 -18.17 7.44 -6.75
CA GLY A 60 -16.79 6.97 -6.87
C GLY A 60 -15.98 7.14 -5.58
N ALA A 61 -16.14 8.28 -4.90
CA ALA A 61 -15.48 8.58 -3.64
C ALA A 61 -15.89 7.62 -2.52
N VAL A 62 -17.19 7.31 -2.40
CA VAL A 62 -17.69 6.36 -1.40
C VAL A 62 -17.15 4.96 -1.66
N LEU A 63 -17.20 4.49 -2.92
CA LEU A 63 -16.67 3.17 -3.29
C LEU A 63 -15.16 3.08 -3.00
N ALA A 64 -14.40 4.11 -3.37
CA ALA A 64 -12.97 4.19 -3.07
C ALA A 64 -12.71 4.22 -1.56
N ALA A 65 -13.51 4.96 -0.79
CA ALA A 65 -13.39 5.05 0.66
C ALA A 65 -13.63 3.71 1.36
N ILE A 66 -14.58 2.89 0.90
CA ILE A 66 -14.81 1.54 1.43
C ILE A 66 -13.55 0.68 1.27
N ALA A 67 -13.01 0.61 0.05
CA ALA A 67 -11.78 -0.15 -0.21
C ALA A 67 -10.59 0.39 0.60
N GLY A 68 -10.45 1.72 0.66
CA GLY A 68 -9.39 2.38 1.41
C GLY A 68 -9.50 2.19 2.93
N PHE A 69 -10.72 2.11 3.47
CA PHE A 69 -10.97 1.87 4.89
C PHE A 69 -10.64 0.44 5.30
N ILE A 70 -10.95 -0.54 4.45
CA ILE A 70 -10.52 -1.94 4.64
C ILE A 70 -8.98 -2.00 4.73
N ASP A 71 -8.28 -1.38 3.79
CA ASP A 71 -6.82 -1.34 3.82
C ASP A 71 -6.28 -0.55 5.03
N TYR A 72 -6.95 0.53 5.43
CA TYR A 72 -6.60 1.27 6.64
C TYR A 72 -6.66 0.38 7.89
N LEU A 73 -7.68 -0.47 8.03
CA LEU A 73 -7.84 -1.35 9.19
C LEU A 73 -6.88 -2.54 9.17
N TYR A 74 -6.70 -3.18 8.02
CA TYR A 74 -6.07 -4.50 7.94
C TYR A 74 -4.72 -4.55 7.22
N THR A 75 -4.40 -3.54 6.39
CA THR A 75 -3.11 -3.46 5.68
C THR A 75 -2.15 -2.49 6.34
N VAL A 76 -2.63 -1.33 6.81
CA VAL A 76 -1.76 -0.29 7.37
C VAL A 76 -1.34 -0.64 8.80
N PRO A 77 -0.03 -0.79 9.09
CA PRO A 77 0.44 -1.20 10.41
C PRO A 77 0.03 -0.19 11.50
N PRO A 78 -0.46 -0.66 12.67
CA PRO A 78 -0.76 0.24 13.79
C PRO A 78 0.52 0.92 14.30
N GLU A 79 0.35 2.08 14.97
CA GLU A 79 1.46 2.83 15.60
C GLU A 79 2.63 3.18 14.66
N SER A 80 2.33 3.36 13.37
CA SER A 80 3.34 3.65 12.35
C SER A 80 3.15 5.04 11.73
N SER A 81 4.23 5.59 11.17
CA SER A 81 4.15 6.84 10.38
C SER A 81 3.20 6.70 9.17
N ALA A 82 3.00 5.47 8.67
CA ALA A 82 2.04 5.17 7.63
C ALA A 82 0.60 5.29 8.15
N LYS A 83 0.32 4.82 9.38
CA LYS A 83 -1.00 4.96 10.02
C LYS A 83 -1.39 6.42 10.19
N THR A 84 -0.50 7.25 10.74
CA THR A 84 -0.75 8.69 10.91
C THR A 84 -1.02 9.38 9.57
N ARG A 85 -0.24 9.06 8.53
CA ARG A 85 -0.47 9.59 7.17
C ARG A 85 -1.78 9.10 6.58
N ALA A 86 -2.12 7.83 6.74
CA ALA A 86 -3.36 7.24 6.24
C ALA A 86 -4.59 7.88 6.90
N THR A 87 -4.53 8.15 8.21
CA THR A 87 -5.60 8.89 8.91
C THR A 87 -5.76 10.30 8.36
N LYS A 88 -4.65 11.06 8.21
CA LYS A 88 -4.70 12.41 7.62
C LYS A 88 -5.24 12.39 6.19
N HIS A 89 -4.77 11.47 5.37
CA HIS A 89 -5.25 11.27 4.00
C HIS A 89 -6.76 10.96 3.97
N GLY A 90 -7.23 10.04 4.80
CA GLY A 90 -8.65 9.70 4.92
C GLY A 90 -9.50 10.91 5.31
N LEU A 91 -9.09 11.65 6.35
CA LEU A 91 -9.78 12.85 6.81
C LEU A 91 -9.89 13.92 5.72
N LEU A 92 -8.80 14.22 5.00
CA LEU A 92 -8.82 15.20 3.91
C LEU A 92 -9.76 14.79 2.76
N ASN A 93 -9.81 13.50 2.42
CA ASN A 93 -10.75 13.00 1.41
C ASN A 93 -12.21 13.05 1.89
N THR A 94 -12.47 12.77 3.18
CA THR A 94 -13.80 12.95 3.77
C THR A 94 -14.22 14.42 3.72
N THR A 95 -13.32 15.35 4.05
CA THR A 95 -13.60 16.79 3.93
C THR A 95 -13.90 17.18 2.48
N THR A 96 -13.12 16.68 1.52
CA THR A 96 -13.37 16.90 0.07
C THR A 96 -14.78 16.44 -0.30
N LEU A 97 -15.16 15.22 0.07
CA LEU A 97 -16.48 14.66 -0.22
C LEU A 97 -17.60 15.51 0.38
N ILE A 98 -17.45 15.98 1.63
CA ILE A 98 -18.44 16.84 2.28
C ILE A 98 -18.58 18.18 1.54
N LEU A 99 -17.48 18.80 1.13
CA LEU A 99 -17.51 20.07 0.41
C LEU A 99 -18.23 19.94 -0.94
N PHE A 100 -17.92 18.90 -1.72
CA PHE A 100 -18.60 18.64 -2.98
C PHE A 100 -20.08 18.26 -2.79
N PHE A 101 -20.42 17.56 -1.70
CA PHE A 101 -21.82 17.27 -1.36
C PHE A 101 -22.60 18.55 -1.02
N ILE A 102 -22.02 19.46 -0.23
CA ILE A 102 -22.63 20.76 0.08
C ILE A 102 -22.79 21.59 -1.19
N ALA A 103 -21.75 21.67 -2.04
CA ALA A 103 -21.81 22.36 -3.33
C ALA A 103 -22.93 21.78 -4.21
N TRP A 104 -23.05 20.45 -4.29
CA TRP A 104 -24.13 19.78 -5.01
C TRP A 104 -25.52 20.09 -4.46
N LEU A 105 -25.69 20.13 -3.13
CA LEU A 105 -26.97 20.55 -2.52
C LEU A 105 -27.33 21.98 -2.89
N LEU A 106 -26.34 22.89 -2.90
CA LEU A 106 -26.55 24.29 -3.30
C LEU A 106 -26.93 24.41 -4.79
N LYS A 107 -26.40 23.56 -5.68
CA LYS A 107 -26.83 23.54 -7.09
C LYS A 107 -28.30 23.23 -7.29
N ARG A 108 -28.99 22.62 -6.32
CA ARG A 108 -30.42 22.30 -6.39
C ARG A 108 -31.32 23.50 -6.07
N GLY A 109 -30.79 24.58 -5.50
CA GLY A 109 -31.56 25.77 -5.17
C GLY A 109 -31.54 26.81 -6.29
N GLU A 110 -32.67 27.46 -6.54
CA GLU A 110 -32.86 28.40 -7.67
C GLU A 110 -32.07 29.72 -7.54
N HIS A 111 -31.63 30.10 -6.33
CA HIS A 111 -31.02 31.40 -6.05
C HIS A 111 -29.61 31.34 -5.44
N ASN A 112 -28.93 30.19 -5.52
CA ASN A 112 -27.61 30.06 -4.91
C ASN A 112 -26.53 30.73 -5.76
N SER A 113 -25.58 31.38 -5.09
CA SER A 113 -24.49 32.11 -5.73
C SER A 113 -23.50 31.15 -6.39
N TYR A 114 -23.29 31.30 -7.70
CA TYR A 114 -22.27 30.55 -8.45
C TYR A 114 -20.86 30.69 -7.82
N TYR A 115 -20.51 31.90 -7.35
CA TYR A 115 -19.22 32.14 -6.69
C TYR A 115 -19.05 31.32 -5.41
N LEU A 116 -20.13 31.11 -4.64
CA LEU A 116 -20.07 30.30 -3.42
C LEU A 116 -19.88 28.81 -3.78
N ILE A 117 -20.66 28.31 -4.74
CA ILE A 117 -20.60 26.90 -5.19
C ILE A 117 -19.20 26.59 -5.72
N THR A 118 -18.73 27.35 -6.70
CA THR A 118 -17.41 27.16 -7.31
C THR A 118 -16.28 27.43 -6.31
N GLY A 119 -16.48 28.33 -5.35
CA GLY A 119 -15.53 28.53 -4.24
C GLY A 119 -15.37 27.30 -3.35
N LEU A 120 -16.48 26.65 -2.96
CA LEU A 120 -16.46 25.40 -2.19
C LEU A 120 -15.78 24.27 -2.98
N GLU A 121 -16.06 24.16 -4.27
CA GLU A 121 -15.46 23.17 -5.16
C GLU A 121 -13.96 23.40 -5.35
N LEU A 122 -13.53 24.66 -5.48
CA LEU A 122 -12.12 25.02 -5.57
C LEU A 122 -11.37 24.64 -4.29
N VAL A 123 -11.93 24.96 -3.12
CA VAL A 123 -11.34 24.56 -1.83
C VAL A 123 -11.28 23.05 -1.72
N GLY A 124 -12.36 22.34 -2.06
CA GLY A 124 -12.41 20.88 -2.08
C GLY A 124 -11.36 20.28 -3.04
N PHE A 125 -11.21 20.84 -4.23
CA PHE A 125 -10.22 20.43 -5.22
C PHE A 125 -8.79 20.60 -4.70
N VAL A 126 -8.46 21.75 -4.10
CA VAL A 126 -7.14 21.97 -3.51
C VAL A 126 -6.85 20.97 -2.39
N ILE A 127 -7.81 20.72 -1.51
CA ILE A 127 -7.69 19.70 -0.45
C ILE A 127 -7.46 18.31 -1.07
N MET A 128 -8.21 17.96 -2.11
CA MET A 128 -8.07 16.70 -2.84
C MET A 128 -6.67 16.51 -3.41
N LEU A 129 -6.04 17.57 -3.95
CA LEU A 129 -4.65 17.50 -4.45
C LEU A 129 -3.66 17.18 -3.33
N PHE A 130 -3.78 17.84 -2.16
CA PHE A 130 -2.95 17.53 -0.99
C PHE A 130 -3.21 16.11 -0.48
N ALA A 131 -4.47 15.66 -0.45
CA ALA A 131 -4.83 14.31 -0.09
C ALA A 131 -4.20 13.29 -1.06
N GLY A 132 -4.24 13.56 -2.37
CA GLY A 132 -3.61 12.76 -3.42
C GLY A 132 -2.10 12.66 -3.23
N TRP A 133 -1.42 13.74 -2.87
CA TRP A 133 0.02 13.73 -2.56
C TRP A 133 0.36 12.83 -1.35
N LEU A 134 -0.48 12.85 -0.29
CA LEU A 134 -0.34 11.93 0.83
C LEU A 134 -0.62 10.47 0.42
N GLY A 135 -1.60 10.25 -0.45
CA GLY A 135 -1.90 8.93 -1.03
C GLY A 135 -0.72 8.37 -1.80
N GLY A 136 -0.12 9.16 -2.68
CA GLY A 136 1.11 8.81 -3.39
C GLY A 136 2.27 8.51 -2.43
N THR A 137 2.42 9.29 -1.36
CA THR A 137 3.44 9.03 -0.33
C THR A 137 3.21 7.68 0.37
N LEU A 138 1.95 7.32 0.66
CA LEU A 138 1.60 6.03 1.27
C LEU A 138 1.99 4.86 0.36
N VAL A 139 1.72 4.98 -0.95
CA VAL A 139 2.07 3.95 -1.93
C VAL A 139 3.58 3.87 -2.15
N TYR A 140 4.21 4.99 -2.54
CA TYR A 140 5.60 4.97 -3.02
C TYR A 140 6.65 4.97 -1.89
N ARG A 141 6.39 5.64 -0.76
CA ARG A 141 7.36 5.71 0.35
C ARG A 141 7.03 4.73 1.46
N ASN A 142 5.75 4.54 1.79
CA ASN A 142 5.35 3.60 2.82
C ASN A 142 5.02 2.20 2.28
N GLN A 143 5.05 2.00 0.96
CA GLN A 143 4.84 0.69 0.32
C GLN A 143 3.49 0.06 0.71
N ILE A 144 2.46 0.88 0.92
CA ILE A 144 1.08 0.43 1.21
C ILE A 144 0.38 0.07 -0.10
N GLY A 145 -0.28 -1.09 -0.13
CA GLY A 145 -0.94 -1.60 -1.33
C GLY A 145 0.02 -2.13 -2.40
N VAL A 146 1.33 -2.13 -2.14
CA VAL A 146 2.36 -2.65 -3.06
C VAL A 146 2.62 -4.12 -2.79
N ASP A 147 2.52 -4.91 -3.85
CA ASP A 147 2.85 -6.33 -3.87
C ASP A 147 4.21 -6.57 -4.57
N PRO A 148 5.29 -6.82 -3.82
CA PRO A 148 6.62 -7.04 -4.40
C PRO A 148 6.73 -8.34 -5.22
N ARG A 149 5.72 -9.22 -5.18
CA ARG A 149 5.73 -10.52 -5.88
C ARG A 149 5.77 -10.42 -7.42
N TYR A 150 5.38 -9.30 -8.02
CA TYR A 150 5.31 -9.13 -9.48
C TYR A 150 6.66 -8.90 -10.18
N ALA A 151 7.76 -8.74 -9.42
CA ALA A 151 9.09 -8.52 -10.00
C ALA A 151 9.82 -9.82 -10.44
N ASN A 152 9.13 -10.97 -10.55
CA ASN A 152 9.76 -12.29 -10.76
C ASN A 152 10.86 -12.63 -9.73
N ALA A 153 10.83 -11.99 -8.56
CA ALA A 153 11.64 -12.34 -7.40
C ALA A 153 11.07 -13.61 -6.74
N GLY A 154 11.17 -14.75 -7.42
CA GLY A 154 10.79 -16.08 -6.93
C GLY A 154 9.29 -16.26 -6.73
N LYS A 155 8.77 -17.45 -7.04
CA LYS A 155 7.46 -17.87 -6.51
C LYS A 155 7.58 -17.89 -4.98
N TRP A 156 7.07 -16.86 -4.33
CA TRP A 156 7.06 -16.73 -2.88
C TRP A 156 6.42 -17.95 -2.24
N LYS A 157 7.21 -18.69 -1.47
CA LYS A 157 6.72 -19.76 -0.59
C LYS A 157 6.57 -19.14 0.79
N GLU A 158 5.34 -19.07 1.29
CA GLU A 158 5.04 -18.70 2.67
C GLU A 158 4.35 -19.89 3.33
N GLU A 159 4.78 -20.23 4.55
CA GLU A 159 4.21 -21.35 5.30
C GLU A 159 3.99 -20.94 6.76
N ARG A 160 2.88 -21.43 7.35
CA ARG A 160 2.56 -21.22 8.76
C ARG A 160 2.66 -22.53 9.50
N ILE A 161 3.49 -22.56 10.52
CA ILE A 161 3.77 -23.74 11.34
C ILE A 161 3.44 -23.39 12.78
N HIS A 162 2.58 -24.20 13.40
CA HIS A 162 2.33 -24.13 14.83
C HIS A 162 2.80 -25.44 15.45
N THR A 163 3.77 -25.35 16.35
CA THR A 163 4.42 -26.53 16.94
C THR A 163 4.99 -26.19 18.31
N SER A 164 5.04 -27.17 19.21
CA SER A 164 5.78 -27.09 20.48
C SER A 164 7.23 -27.56 20.34
N ASP A 165 7.62 -28.09 19.18
CA ASP A 165 8.94 -28.67 18.96
C ASP A 165 10.01 -27.59 18.84
N LYS A 166 11.19 -27.88 19.40
CA LYS A 166 12.35 -26.98 19.30
C LYS A 166 13.06 -27.07 17.94
N GLU A 167 12.97 -28.22 17.30
CA GLU A 167 13.53 -28.48 15.97
C GLU A 167 12.39 -28.79 15.01
N ILE A 168 12.32 -28.03 13.92
CA ILE A 168 11.12 -27.93 13.11
C ILE A 168 11.50 -28.20 11.66
N GLU A 169 10.85 -29.18 11.04
CA GLU A 169 10.98 -29.44 9.60
C GLU A 169 10.31 -28.31 8.81
N VAL A 170 11.04 -27.72 7.86
CA VAL A 170 10.58 -26.51 7.16
C VAL A 170 10.64 -26.60 5.63
N ALA A 171 11.39 -27.57 5.09
CA ALA A 171 11.50 -27.78 3.65
C ALA A 171 12.14 -29.14 3.31
N ASN A 172 11.95 -29.59 2.08
CA ASN A 172 12.85 -30.57 1.45
C ASN A 172 14.12 -29.86 0.94
N THR A 173 15.24 -30.56 0.85
CA THR A 173 16.52 -29.96 0.42
C THR A 173 16.54 -29.50 -1.04
N ASP A 174 15.61 -29.95 -1.87
CA ASP A 174 15.42 -29.55 -3.28
C ASP A 174 14.33 -28.48 -3.47
N GLU A 175 13.70 -28.02 -2.39
CA GLU A 175 12.54 -27.14 -2.45
C GLU A 175 12.90 -25.72 -2.95
N LEU A 176 14.04 -25.19 -2.54
CA LEU A 176 14.52 -23.85 -2.94
C LEU A 176 15.70 -23.95 -3.89
N LYS A 177 15.63 -23.19 -4.99
CA LYS A 177 16.79 -22.97 -5.87
C LYS A 177 17.74 -21.95 -5.25
N LEU A 178 18.97 -21.91 -5.75
CA LEU A 178 19.96 -20.90 -5.37
C LEU A 178 19.36 -19.49 -5.34
N ASN A 179 19.65 -18.75 -4.27
CA ASN A 179 19.19 -17.39 -3.99
C ASN A 179 17.68 -17.23 -3.73
N GLN A 180 16.92 -18.32 -3.69
CA GLN A 180 15.51 -18.26 -3.33
C GLN A 180 15.33 -18.22 -1.81
N MET A 181 14.26 -17.55 -1.41
CA MET A 181 13.85 -17.38 -0.02
C MET A 181 12.41 -17.87 0.17
N LYS A 182 12.13 -18.42 1.34
CA LYS A 182 10.82 -18.88 1.84
C LYS A 182 10.55 -18.21 3.18
N LEU A 183 9.36 -17.63 3.34
CA LEU A 183 8.94 -17.02 4.60
C LEU A 183 8.21 -18.06 5.46
N LEU A 184 8.65 -18.21 6.71
CA LEU A 184 8.09 -19.12 7.69
C LEU A 184 7.49 -18.31 8.84
N HIS A 185 6.24 -18.62 9.18
CA HIS A 185 5.57 -18.10 10.38
C HIS A 185 5.52 -19.21 11.42
N ILE A 186 6.39 -19.14 12.43
CA ILE A 186 6.52 -20.18 13.46
C ILE A 186 6.23 -19.57 14.84
N ASN A 187 5.12 -19.97 15.47
CA ASN A 187 4.72 -19.50 16.81
C ASN A 187 4.77 -17.96 16.96
N GLY A 188 4.34 -17.24 15.93
CA GLY A 188 4.35 -15.76 15.89
C GLY A 188 5.67 -15.12 15.47
N LYS A 189 6.77 -15.88 15.34
CA LYS A 189 8.03 -15.41 14.73
C LYS A 189 7.93 -15.45 13.20
N ARG A 190 8.63 -14.53 12.53
CA ARG A 190 8.76 -14.49 11.06
C ARG A 190 10.21 -14.78 10.70
N ILE A 191 10.46 -15.88 10.00
CA ILE A 191 11.80 -16.38 9.73
C ILE A 191 11.93 -16.61 8.22
N VAL A 192 13.04 -16.18 7.64
CA VAL A 192 13.38 -16.46 6.25
C VAL A 192 14.24 -17.71 6.21
N LEU A 193 13.80 -18.73 5.49
CA LEU A 193 14.66 -19.82 5.04
C LEU A 193 15.19 -19.46 3.65
N ALA A 194 16.49 -19.54 3.42
CA ALA A 194 17.09 -19.23 2.13
C ALA A 194 18.10 -20.28 1.69
N LYS A 195 18.24 -20.45 0.37
CA LYS A 195 19.26 -21.34 -0.21
C LYS A 195 20.45 -20.53 -0.74
N THR A 196 21.61 -20.75 -0.14
CA THR A 196 22.90 -20.21 -0.63
C THR A 196 23.56 -21.19 -1.60
N GLU A 197 24.75 -20.86 -2.09
CA GLU A 197 25.55 -21.75 -2.94
C GLU A 197 25.97 -23.04 -2.20
N ASN A 198 26.12 -22.96 -0.88
CA ASN A 198 26.69 -24.05 -0.08
C ASN A 198 25.64 -24.80 0.74
N ASN A 199 24.65 -24.09 1.28
CA ASN A 199 23.78 -24.62 2.34
C ASN A 199 22.45 -23.84 2.46
N TYR A 200 21.53 -24.37 3.24
CA TYR A 200 20.39 -23.59 3.74
C TYR A 200 20.79 -22.71 4.93
N VAL A 201 20.19 -21.53 5.02
CA VAL A 201 20.35 -20.57 6.12
C VAL A 201 18.99 -20.08 6.59
N ALA A 202 18.91 -19.69 7.85
CA ALA A 202 17.69 -19.14 8.44
C ALA A 202 17.99 -17.87 9.23
N PHE A 203 17.19 -16.82 9.02
CA PHE A 203 17.36 -15.52 9.66
C PHE A 203 16.03 -14.79 9.87
N ASP A 204 16.02 -13.78 10.74
CA ASP A 204 14.82 -13.00 11.04
C ASP A 204 14.34 -12.25 9.78
N ASP A 205 13.04 -12.33 9.48
CA ASP A 205 12.46 -11.63 8.34
C ASP A 205 12.37 -10.12 8.58
N ARG A 206 12.38 -9.67 9.83
CA ARG A 206 12.19 -8.25 10.13
C ARG A 206 13.51 -7.48 10.06
N CYS A 207 13.67 -6.66 9.01
CA CYS A 207 14.79 -5.73 8.92
C CYS A 207 14.82 -4.78 10.13
N THR A 208 15.97 -4.71 10.80
CA THR A 208 16.18 -3.91 12.02
C THR A 208 16.07 -2.39 11.82
N HIS A 209 16.11 -1.88 10.58
CA HIS A 209 15.96 -0.44 10.33
C HIS A 209 14.53 0.06 10.60
N ARG A 210 13.54 -0.48 9.88
CA ARG A 210 12.13 -0.04 9.94
C ARG A 210 11.12 -1.19 9.92
N GLY A 211 11.57 -2.44 9.97
CA GLY A 211 10.71 -3.61 9.99
C GLY A 211 10.27 -4.13 8.62
N GLY A 212 11.00 -3.78 7.55
CA GLY A 212 10.72 -4.35 6.23
C GLY A 212 10.99 -5.85 6.20
N SER A 213 10.13 -6.61 5.51
CA SER A 213 10.33 -8.05 5.31
C SER A 213 11.55 -8.31 4.41
N LEU A 214 12.49 -9.11 4.88
CA LEU A 214 13.70 -9.50 4.17
C LEU A 214 13.46 -10.64 3.17
N ALA A 215 12.50 -11.53 3.43
CA ALA A 215 11.96 -12.41 2.39
C ALA A 215 11.44 -11.56 1.21
N GLY A 216 11.01 -10.33 1.51
CA GLY A 216 10.61 -9.22 0.63
C GLY A 216 11.64 -8.82 -0.43
N GLY A 217 12.89 -9.12 -0.13
CA GLY A 217 14.06 -8.54 -0.77
C GLY A 217 14.65 -9.38 -1.88
N ALA A 218 15.90 -9.07 -2.19
CA ALA A 218 16.74 -9.87 -3.06
C ALA A 218 17.91 -10.43 -2.24
N MET A 219 18.31 -11.66 -2.52
CA MET A 219 19.52 -12.26 -1.95
C MET A 219 20.51 -12.58 -3.06
N ILE A 220 21.75 -12.16 -2.90
CA ILE A 220 22.86 -12.43 -3.83
C ILE A 220 24.12 -12.68 -3.00
N CYS A 221 24.87 -13.75 -3.32
CA CYS A 221 26.16 -14.07 -2.68
C CYS A 221 26.11 -14.04 -1.14
N GLY A 222 25.08 -14.64 -0.53
CA GLY A 222 24.92 -14.69 0.93
C GLY A 222 24.60 -13.33 1.58
N THR A 223 24.17 -12.34 0.80
CA THR A 223 23.74 -11.04 1.33
C THR A 223 22.29 -10.78 0.92
N VAL A 224 21.43 -10.50 1.90
CA VAL A 224 20.03 -10.13 1.67
C VAL A 224 19.86 -8.61 1.72
N GLN A 225 19.19 -8.04 0.72
CA GLN A 225 18.84 -6.64 0.64
C GLN A 225 17.38 -6.42 1.02
N CYS A 226 17.15 -5.59 2.04
CA CYS A 226 15.82 -5.13 2.41
C CYS A 226 15.19 -4.29 1.28
N PRO A 227 13.96 -4.59 0.84
CA PRO A 227 13.31 -3.90 -0.27
C PRO A 227 12.85 -2.47 0.07
N TRP A 228 12.86 -2.06 1.35
CA TRP A 228 12.35 -0.75 1.75
C TRP A 228 13.37 0.37 1.58
N HIS A 229 14.51 0.26 2.25
CA HIS A 229 15.54 1.31 2.26
C HIS A 229 16.92 0.77 1.86
N GLY A 230 16.99 -0.47 1.37
CA GLY A 230 18.21 -1.02 0.80
C GLY A 230 19.24 -1.56 1.80
N SER A 231 18.92 -1.70 3.09
CA SER A 231 19.85 -2.27 4.07
C SER A 231 20.25 -3.70 3.70
N HIS A 232 21.53 -4.02 3.85
CA HIS A 232 22.10 -5.32 3.53
C HIS A 232 22.50 -6.06 4.79
N PHE A 233 22.23 -7.36 4.81
CA PHE A 233 22.61 -8.25 5.90
C PHE A 233 23.29 -9.49 5.35
N ASP A 234 24.32 -9.92 6.04
CA ASP A 234 24.93 -11.24 5.86
C ASP A 234 23.94 -12.30 6.36
N VAL A 235 23.58 -13.26 5.52
CA VAL A 235 22.53 -14.24 5.86
C VAL A 235 23.02 -15.34 6.79
N THR A 236 24.33 -15.49 6.95
CA THR A 236 24.95 -16.52 7.79
C THR A 236 25.22 -16.00 9.20
N THR A 237 25.67 -14.75 9.31
CA THR A 237 26.03 -14.12 10.59
C THR A 237 25.00 -13.12 11.09
N GLY A 238 24.08 -12.67 10.24
CA GLY A 238 23.11 -11.62 10.52
C GLY A 238 23.70 -10.20 10.52
N ALA A 239 25.01 -10.07 10.28
CA ALA A 239 25.72 -8.80 10.36
C ALA A 239 25.22 -7.78 9.32
N VAL A 240 25.06 -6.52 9.74
CA VAL A 240 24.81 -5.42 8.80
C VAL A 240 26.02 -5.26 7.88
N LYS A 241 25.79 -5.33 6.57
CA LYS A 241 26.80 -5.05 5.53
C LYS A 241 26.66 -3.64 4.96
N ALA A 242 25.43 -3.13 4.88
CA ALA A 242 25.14 -1.78 4.42
C ALA A 242 23.89 -1.22 5.14
N GLY A 243 23.96 0.06 5.50
CA GLY A 243 22.87 0.78 6.17
C GLY A 243 21.66 1.02 5.25
N PRO A 244 20.61 1.69 5.74
CA PRO A 244 20.54 2.47 6.99
C PRO A 244 20.36 1.67 8.30
N ALA A 245 20.15 0.36 8.27
CA ALA A 245 20.17 -0.47 9.48
C ALA A 245 21.48 -0.30 10.25
N LYS A 246 21.39 -0.33 11.60
CA LYS A 246 22.54 -0.25 12.50
C LYS A 246 22.70 -1.48 13.38
N GLU A 247 21.66 -2.29 13.47
CA GLU A 247 21.60 -3.48 14.32
C GLU A 247 21.55 -4.73 13.43
N ASN A 248 22.20 -5.81 13.87
CA ASN A 248 22.21 -7.09 13.17
C ASN A 248 20.85 -7.79 13.29
N ILE A 249 20.52 -8.62 12.30
CA ILE A 249 19.37 -9.54 12.41
C ILE A 249 19.78 -10.82 13.14
N ALA A 250 18.82 -11.51 13.75
CA ALA A 250 19.06 -12.82 14.34
C ALA A 250 19.18 -13.88 13.23
N THR A 251 20.03 -14.89 13.46
CA THR A 251 20.14 -16.10 12.65
C THR A 251 19.75 -17.32 13.47
N TYR A 252 19.22 -18.34 12.81
CA TYR A 252 18.77 -19.58 13.45
C TYR A 252 19.58 -20.76 12.91
N PRO A 253 19.99 -21.71 13.77
CA PRO A 253 20.67 -22.92 13.31
C PRO A 253 19.80 -23.70 12.33
N VAL A 254 20.43 -24.17 11.24
CA VAL A 254 19.79 -24.99 10.21
C VAL A 254 20.52 -26.33 10.11
N ASN A 255 19.76 -27.42 10.17
CA ASN A 255 20.27 -28.77 10.01
C ASN A 255 19.68 -29.40 8.74
N GLU A 256 20.53 -29.94 7.88
CA GLU A 256 20.12 -30.73 6.72
C GLU A 256 20.35 -32.22 7.04
N ARG A 257 19.29 -33.04 7.05
CA ARG A 257 19.39 -34.48 7.28
C ARG A 257 18.29 -35.24 6.55
N GLY A 258 18.63 -36.38 5.95
CA GLY A 258 17.66 -37.26 5.29
C GLY A 258 16.84 -36.59 4.17
N GLY A 259 17.43 -35.65 3.42
CA GLY A 259 16.73 -34.91 2.36
C GLY A 259 15.80 -33.80 2.86
N LYS A 260 15.83 -33.50 4.16
CA LYS A 260 14.96 -32.51 4.82
C LYS A 260 15.79 -31.42 5.51
N VAL A 261 15.18 -30.25 5.63
CA VAL A 261 15.75 -29.06 6.25
C VAL A 261 15.01 -28.75 7.54
N TYR A 262 15.76 -28.57 8.63
CA TYR A 262 15.25 -28.28 9.96
C TYR A 262 15.79 -26.95 10.48
N ILE A 263 14.96 -26.18 11.20
CA ILE A 263 15.36 -24.97 11.94
C ILE A 263 15.23 -25.23 13.44
N VAL A 264 16.17 -24.70 14.23
CA VAL A 264 16.14 -24.74 15.70
C VAL A 264 15.81 -23.36 16.29
N LEU A 265 14.82 -23.27 17.19
CA LEU A 265 14.29 -22.02 17.77
C LEU A 265 14.48 -21.85 19.28
#